data_AF-A0A1G0PD37-F1
#
_entry.id   AF-A0A1G0PD37-F1
#
_cell.length_a   1.000
_cell.length_b   1.000
_cell.length_c   1.000
_cell.angle_alpha   90.00
_cell.angle_beta   90.00
_cell.angle_gamma   90.00
#
_symmetry.space_group_name_H-M   'P 1'
#
loop_
_entity.id
_entity.type
_entity.pdbx_description
1 polymer ?
#
loop_
_entity_poly.entity_id
_entity_poly.type
_entity_poly.pdbx_seq_one_letter_code
_entity_poly.pdbx_strand_id
1 'polypeptide(L)'
;MKKNINKIIIVISIIVVISIYFFVHIFAKSFPEFFSENSSFYFYSSILQANAAIFSIIGVFFIFRFQSLQSSIDTIKSSLISDQGRKSFPSEIVEFDNLQLCEKREKINNGSVNKAIIKSLSLWTEREEYLASFKQLIKKPAYIITCGIFLESISLFTVNFVHTYYKTLEYYIGFTNLLMEIIIILYVLKTILSFFDNTK
;
A
#
# COMPACT_ATOMS: atom_id res chain seq x y z
N MET A 1 -21.65 -1.79 -5.78
CA MET A 1 -20.73 -2.41 -4.80
C MET A 1 -19.82 -1.42 -4.07
N LYS A 2 -19.11 -0.48 -4.73
CA LYS A 2 -18.20 0.50 -4.09
C LYS A 2 -18.76 1.26 -2.87
N LYS A 3 -20.06 1.62 -2.87
CA LYS A 3 -20.71 2.34 -1.76
C LYS A 3 -20.88 1.49 -0.48
N ASN A 4 -21.00 0.17 -0.62
CA ASN A 4 -21.23 -0.73 0.52
C ASN A 4 -19.92 -1.07 1.23
N ILE A 5 -18.81 -1.23 0.50
CA ILE A 5 -17.48 -1.49 1.09
C ILE A 5 -17.03 -0.31 1.96
N ASN A 6 -17.21 0.93 1.49
CA ASN A 6 -16.89 2.11 2.30
C ASN A 6 -17.73 2.18 3.59
N LYS A 7 -19.02 1.84 3.52
CA LYS A 7 -19.88 1.79 4.72
C LYS A 7 -19.46 0.69 5.69
N ILE A 8 -19.12 -0.50 5.20
CA ILE A 8 -18.65 -1.62 6.01
C ILE A 8 -17.34 -1.26 6.72
N ILE A 9 -16.38 -0.66 5.99
CA ILE A 9 -15.10 -0.20 6.55
C ILE A 9 -15.36 0.81 7.67
N ILE A 10 -16.22 1.82 7.44
CA ILE A 10 -16.55 2.83 8.46
C ILE A 10 -17.20 2.20 9.70
N VAL A 11 -18.16 1.28 9.50
CA VAL A 11 -18.85 0.60 10.61
C VAL A 11 -17.89 -0.27 11.41
N ILE A 12 -17.01 -1.03 10.76
CA ILE A 12 -15.97 -1.83 11.44
C ILE A 12 -15.02 -0.90 12.21
N SER A 13 -14.60 0.22 11.62
CA SER A 13 -13.74 1.21 12.29
C SER A 13 -14.37 1.73 13.57
N ILE A 14 -15.66 2.10 13.52
CA ILE A 14 -16.41 2.61 14.66
C ILE A 14 -16.54 1.53 15.74
N ILE A 15 -16.88 0.29 15.36
CA ILE A 15 -16.99 -0.83 16.30
C ILE A 15 -15.65 -1.12 16.98
N VAL A 16 -14.56 -1.13 16.23
CA VAL A 16 -13.21 -1.37 16.75
C VAL A 16 -12.80 -0.26 17.72
N VAL A 17 -12.99 1.02 17.34
CA VAL A 17 -12.70 2.17 18.20
C VAL A 17 -13.53 2.14 19.49
N ILE A 18 -14.83 1.85 19.39
CA ILE A 18 -15.71 1.74 20.58
C ILE A 18 -15.28 0.57 21.46
N SER A 19 -15.01 -0.60 20.88
CA SER A 19 -14.63 -1.80 21.63
C SER A 19 -13.31 -1.58 22.39
N ILE A 20 -12.35 -0.91 21.75
CA ILE A 20 -11.06 -0.60 22.35
C ILE A 20 -11.20 0.49 23.42
N TYR A 21 -11.97 1.55 23.16
CA TYR A 21 -12.24 2.59 24.16
C TYR A 21 -12.90 1.99 25.41
N PHE A 22 -13.90 1.13 25.20
CA PHE A 22 -14.61 0.46 26.29
C PHE A 22 -13.70 -0.51 27.05
N PHE A 23 -12.86 -1.26 26.33
CA PHE A 23 -11.86 -2.13 26.92
C PHE A 23 -10.86 -1.34 27.77
N VAL A 24 -10.23 -0.29 27.22
CA VAL A 24 -9.27 0.54 27.98
C VAL A 24 -9.94 1.18 29.19
N HIS A 25 -11.12 1.77 29.04
CA HIS A 25 -11.73 2.55 30.12
C HIS A 25 -12.31 1.68 31.24
N ILE A 26 -12.89 0.53 30.91
CA ILE A 26 -13.45 -0.40 31.90
C ILE A 26 -12.34 -1.26 32.50
N PHE A 27 -11.42 -1.78 31.69
CA PHE A 27 -10.37 -2.69 32.15
C PHE A 27 -9.33 -1.94 32.99
N ALA A 28 -8.93 -0.73 32.63
CA ALA A 28 -8.03 0.10 33.45
C ALA A 28 -8.66 0.50 34.80
N LYS A 29 -9.98 0.67 34.84
CA LYS A 29 -10.70 0.98 36.09
C LYS A 29 -10.92 -0.25 36.97
N SER A 30 -11.05 -1.43 36.36
CA SER A 30 -11.39 -2.69 37.04
C SER A 30 -10.15 -3.45 37.52
N PHE A 31 -9.00 -3.27 36.87
CA PHE A 31 -7.77 -4.01 37.18
C PHE A 31 -6.53 -3.09 37.21
N PRO A 32 -6.45 -2.14 38.16
CA PRO A 32 -5.33 -1.20 38.26
C PRO A 32 -3.98 -1.89 38.52
N GLU A 33 -3.97 -3.06 39.17
CA GLU A 33 -2.76 -3.84 39.48
C GLU A 33 -2.17 -4.58 38.27
N PHE A 34 -2.99 -4.88 37.25
CA PHE A 34 -2.53 -5.52 36.00
C PHE A 34 -1.67 -4.57 35.15
N PHE A 35 -1.82 -3.26 35.39
CA PHE A 35 -1.03 -2.19 34.82
C PHE A 35 0.10 -1.75 35.77
N SER A 36 0.85 -2.73 36.28
CA SER A 36 2.15 -2.47 36.91
C SER A 36 3.05 -1.63 35.98
N GLU A 37 3.98 -0.84 36.53
CA GLU A 37 4.81 0.12 35.78
C GLU A 37 5.43 -0.42 34.49
N ASN A 38 5.76 -1.72 34.41
CA ASN A 38 6.39 -2.25 33.21
C ASN A 38 5.40 -2.81 32.17
N SER A 39 4.17 -3.17 32.54
CA SER A 39 3.27 -3.91 31.64
C SER A 39 2.65 -3.05 30.54
N SER A 40 2.39 -1.75 30.79
CA SER A 40 1.89 -0.82 29.77
C SER A 40 2.93 -0.57 28.66
N PHE A 41 4.19 -0.39 29.05
CA PHE A 41 5.30 -0.18 28.12
C PHE A 41 5.53 -1.41 27.23
N TYR A 42 5.52 -2.62 27.80
CA TYR A 42 5.65 -3.86 27.01
C TYR A 42 4.48 -4.07 26.04
N PHE A 43 3.26 -3.76 26.46
CA PHE A 43 2.09 -3.83 25.58
C PHE A 43 2.21 -2.84 24.41
N TYR A 44 2.57 -1.59 24.70
CA TYR A 44 2.76 -0.56 23.66
C TYR A 44 3.90 -0.90 22.70
N SER A 45 5.03 -1.40 23.22
CA SER A 45 6.13 -1.91 22.39
C SER A 45 5.70 -3.08 21.51
N SER A 46 4.79 -3.94 21.98
CA SER A 46 4.29 -5.08 21.21
C SER A 46 3.39 -4.63 20.06
N ILE A 47 2.55 -3.61 20.29
CA ILE A 47 1.75 -2.97 19.24
C ILE A 47 2.66 -2.40 18.15
N LEU A 48 3.68 -1.63 18.53
CA LEU A 48 4.63 -1.05 17.57
C LEU A 48 5.35 -2.11 16.71
N GLN A 49 5.73 -3.24 17.32
CA GLN A 49 6.33 -4.36 16.58
C GLN A 49 5.34 -5.00 15.59
N ALA A 50 4.08 -5.15 15.98
CA ALA A 50 3.03 -5.64 15.08
C ALA A 50 2.83 -4.66 13.89
N ASN A 51 2.88 -3.36 14.13
CA ASN A 51 2.70 -2.31 13.11
C ASN A 51 3.83 -2.36 12.09
N ALA A 52 5.08 -2.43 12.57
CA ALA A 52 6.25 -2.58 11.72
C ALA A 52 6.15 -3.84 10.85
N ALA A 53 5.65 -4.95 11.40
CA ALA A 53 5.43 -6.18 10.64
C ALA A 53 4.33 -6.03 9.58
N ILE A 54 3.19 -5.43 9.91
CA ILE A 54 2.09 -5.17 8.96
C ILE A 54 2.56 -4.27 7.82
N PHE A 55 3.22 -3.15 8.12
CA PHE A 55 3.76 -2.26 7.09
C PHE A 55 4.84 -2.93 6.25
N SER A 56 5.66 -3.80 6.84
CA SER A 56 6.66 -4.58 6.09
C SER A 56 5.99 -5.55 5.11
N ILE A 57 4.95 -6.28 5.53
CA ILE A 57 4.19 -7.19 4.65
C ILE A 57 3.57 -6.41 3.49
N ILE A 58 2.97 -5.25 3.76
CA ILE A 58 2.37 -4.39 2.73
C ILE A 58 3.44 -3.86 1.76
N GLY A 59 4.59 -3.42 2.28
CA GLY A 59 5.70 -2.93 1.47
C GLY A 59 6.23 -4.02 0.53
N VAL A 60 6.46 -5.22 1.07
CA VAL A 60 6.89 -6.39 0.30
C VAL A 60 5.88 -6.74 -0.80
N PHE A 61 4.58 -6.69 -0.50
CA PHE A 61 3.53 -6.91 -1.51
C PHE A 61 3.63 -5.90 -2.66
N PHE A 62 3.78 -4.60 -2.38
CA PHE A 62 3.91 -3.59 -3.44
C PHE A 62 5.18 -3.78 -4.27
N ILE A 63 6.30 -4.14 -3.64
CA ILE A 63 7.57 -4.43 -4.34
C ILE A 63 7.40 -5.60 -5.29
N PHE A 64 6.88 -6.74 -4.81
CA PHE A 64 6.68 -7.91 -5.64
C PHE A 64 5.69 -7.64 -6.78
N ARG A 65 4.62 -6.89 -6.52
CA ARG A 65 3.67 -6.54 -7.57
C ARG A 65 4.31 -5.66 -8.64
N PHE A 66 5.13 -4.69 -8.23
CA PHE A 66 5.89 -3.84 -9.14
C PHE A 66 6.86 -4.67 -10.00
N GLN A 67 7.65 -5.52 -9.36
CA GLN A 67 8.62 -6.40 -10.03
C GLN A 67 7.95 -7.37 -11.00
N SER A 68 6.82 -7.96 -10.61
CA SER A 68 6.03 -8.86 -11.46
C SER A 68 5.55 -8.17 -12.74
N LEU A 69 5.09 -6.91 -12.64
CA LEU A 69 4.65 -6.13 -13.81
C LEU A 69 5.81 -5.74 -14.70
N GLN A 70 6.92 -5.30 -14.11
CA GLN A 70 8.14 -4.96 -14.85
C GLN A 70 8.65 -6.19 -15.61
N SER A 71 8.75 -7.33 -14.92
CA SER A 71 9.16 -8.61 -15.52
C SER A 71 8.23 -9.05 -16.66
N SER A 72 6.91 -8.83 -16.53
CA SER A 72 5.97 -9.10 -17.62
C SER A 72 6.21 -8.23 -18.85
N ILE A 73 6.53 -6.94 -18.66
CA ILE A 73 6.88 -6.02 -19.76
C ILE A 73 8.18 -6.49 -20.42
N ASP A 74 9.21 -6.77 -19.61
CA ASP A 74 10.52 -7.20 -20.09
C ASP A 74 10.43 -8.51 -20.88
N THR A 75 9.57 -9.44 -20.45
CA THR A 75 9.30 -10.70 -21.16
C THR A 75 8.67 -10.46 -22.54
N ILE A 76 7.72 -9.51 -22.65
CA ILE A 76 7.12 -9.15 -23.93
C ILE A 76 8.17 -8.50 -24.84
N LYS A 77 8.97 -7.58 -24.30
CA LYS A 77 10.10 -6.95 -25.02
C LYS A 77 11.08 -7.98 -25.53
N SER A 78 11.55 -8.89 -24.66
CA SER A 78 12.50 -9.93 -25.02
C SER A 78 11.92 -10.96 -25.99
N SER A 79 10.61 -11.22 -25.95
CA SER A 79 9.94 -12.08 -26.93
C SER A 79 9.93 -11.43 -28.32
N LEU A 80 9.55 -10.16 -28.39
CA LEU A 80 9.56 -9.38 -29.64
C LEU A 80 10.99 -9.21 -30.21
N ILE A 81 11.97 -9.03 -29.33
CA ILE A 81 13.40 -8.95 -29.67
C ILE A 81 13.94 -10.34 -30.04
N SER A 82 13.61 -11.43 -29.37
CA SER A 82 14.17 -12.75 -29.72
C SER A 82 13.60 -13.30 -31.04
N ASP A 83 12.39 -12.88 -31.42
CA ASP A 83 11.85 -13.08 -32.78
C ASP A 83 12.66 -12.37 -33.89
N GLN A 84 13.66 -11.54 -33.54
CA GLN A 84 14.64 -10.92 -34.46
C GLN A 84 15.41 -11.94 -35.30
N GLY A 85 15.55 -13.19 -34.84
CA GLY A 85 16.22 -14.23 -35.61
C GLY A 85 15.42 -14.72 -36.83
N ARG A 86 14.13 -14.36 -36.95
CA ARG A 86 13.21 -14.91 -37.98
C ARG A 86 12.48 -13.88 -38.83
N LYS A 87 12.43 -12.59 -38.44
CA LYS A 87 11.66 -11.55 -39.17
C LYS A 87 12.36 -10.17 -39.18
N SER A 88 12.10 -9.40 -40.24
CA SER A 88 12.78 -8.13 -40.61
C SER A 88 12.31 -6.87 -39.87
N PHE A 89 11.79 -6.94 -38.64
CA PHE A 89 11.22 -5.79 -37.93
C PHE A 89 12.03 -5.17 -36.75
N PRO A 90 13.39 -5.24 -36.68
CA PRO A 90 14.12 -4.73 -35.50
C PRO A 90 13.94 -3.23 -35.24
N SER A 91 13.92 -2.41 -36.30
CA SER A 91 13.85 -0.95 -36.19
C SER A 91 12.51 -0.48 -35.63
N GLU A 92 11.40 -1.13 -36.03
CA GLU A 92 10.05 -0.77 -35.57
C GLU A 92 9.88 -0.99 -34.07
N ILE A 93 10.44 -2.06 -33.51
CA ILE A 93 10.36 -2.38 -32.07
C ILE A 93 11.20 -1.41 -31.24
N VAL A 94 12.42 -1.09 -31.70
CA VAL A 94 13.30 -0.13 -31.02
C VAL A 94 12.72 1.29 -31.07
N GLU A 95 12.20 1.70 -32.22
CA GLU A 95 11.51 2.98 -32.36
C GLU A 95 10.29 3.04 -31.45
N PHE A 96 9.51 1.96 -31.37
CA PHE A 96 8.36 1.87 -30.48
C PHE A 96 8.74 1.98 -29.00
N ASP A 97 9.84 1.36 -28.54
CA ASP A 97 10.26 1.44 -27.12
C ASP A 97 10.55 2.88 -26.68
N ASN A 98 11.15 3.67 -27.57
CA ASN A 98 11.55 5.05 -27.29
C ASN A 98 10.38 6.05 -27.24
N LEU A 99 9.17 5.64 -27.66
CA LEU A 99 8.00 6.50 -27.66
C LEU A 99 7.39 6.65 -26.27
N GLN A 100 6.71 7.77 -26.05
CA GLN A 100 5.89 7.94 -24.87
C GLN A 100 4.62 7.08 -24.95
N LEU A 101 4.03 6.77 -23.79
CA LEU A 101 2.80 5.96 -23.68
C LEU A 101 1.65 6.46 -24.59
N CYS A 102 1.46 7.78 -24.67
CA CYS A 102 0.42 8.37 -25.52
C CYS A 102 0.69 8.12 -27.02
N GLU A 103 1.94 8.26 -27.45
CA GLU A 103 2.37 8.05 -28.84
C GLU A 103 2.33 6.57 -29.22
N LYS A 104 2.70 5.66 -28.28
CA LYS A 104 2.55 4.21 -28.44
C LYS A 104 1.10 3.83 -28.74
N ARG A 105 0.16 4.37 -27.95
CA ARG A 105 -1.28 4.16 -28.12
C ARG A 105 -1.79 4.71 -29.45
N GLU A 106 -1.35 5.90 -29.84
CA GLU A 106 -1.73 6.51 -31.11
C GLU A 106 -1.23 5.68 -32.31
N LYS A 107 0.03 5.23 -32.30
CA LYS A 107 0.58 4.34 -33.34
C LYS A 107 -0.23 3.05 -33.51
N ILE A 108 -0.66 2.44 -32.39
CA ILE A 108 -1.48 1.22 -32.42
C ILE A 108 -2.87 1.51 -33.01
N ASN A 109 -3.52 2.58 -32.54
CA ASN A 109 -4.88 2.94 -32.99
C ASN A 109 -4.93 3.34 -34.46
N ASN A 110 -3.89 4.02 -34.95
CA ASN A 110 -3.79 4.43 -36.35
C ASN A 110 -3.38 3.28 -37.29
N GLY A 111 -3.15 2.07 -36.75
CA GLY A 111 -2.74 0.91 -37.54
C GLY A 111 -1.37 1.06 -38.19
N SER A 112 -0.55 1.98 -37.70
CA SER A 112 0.79 2.31 -38.23
C SER A 112 1.85 1.28 -37.84
N VAL A 113 1.43 0.13 -37.31
CA VAL A 113 2.28 -0.94 -36.81
C VAL A 113 1.87 -2.26 -37.44
N ASN A 114 2.85 -3.12 -37.66
CA ASN A 114 2.63 -4.38 -38.34
C ASN A 114 1.59 -5.26 -37.60
N LYS A 115 0.58 -5.73 -38.35
CA LYS A 115 -0.52 -6.58 -37.84
C LYS A 115 -0.02 -7.86 -37.16
N ALA A 116 1.16 -8.37 -37.52
CA ALA A 116 1.73 -9.56 -36.91
C ALA A 116 2.14 -9.36 -35.45
N ILE A 117 2.50 -8.14 -35.06
CA ILE A 117 3.02 -7.80 -33.72
C ILE A 117 2.08 -6.87 -32.93
N ILE A 118 1.03 -6.34 -33.57
CA ILE A 118 0.09 -5.38 -32.95
C ILE A 118 -0.52 -5.90 -31.64
N LYS A 119 -0.80 -7.20 -31.54
CA LYS A 119 -1.33 -7.82 -30.32
C LYS A 119 -0.33 -7.73 -29.16
N SER A 120 0.94 -8.02 -29.42
CA SER A 120 2.01 -7.96 -28.42
C SER A 120 2.33 -6.52 -28.02
N LEU A 121 2.33 -5.59 -28.97
CA LEU A 121 2.53 -4.15 -28.70
C LEU A 121 1.37 -3.53 -27.90
N SER A 122 0.14 -3.95 -28.20
CA SER A 122 -1.05 -3.58 -27.42
C SER A 122 -0.94 -4.09 -25.97
N LEU A 123 -0.61 -5.37 -25.79
CA LEU A 123 -0.38 -5.96 -24.47
C LEU A 123 0.73 -5.26 -23.70
N TRP A 124 1.84 -4.90 -24.36
CA TRP A 124 2.91 -4.13 -23.74
C TRP A 124 2.43 -2.76 -23.28
N THR A 125 1.76 -2.00 -24.16
CA THR A 125 1.26 -0.65 -23.83
C THR A 125 0.27 -0.69 -22.67
N GLU A 126 -0.67 -1.65 -22.66
CA GLU A 126 -1.62 -1.86 -21.56
C GLU A 126 -0.89 -2.13 -20.23
N ARG A 127 0.18 -2.94 -20.25
CA ARG A 127 0.98 -3.24 -19.05
C ARG A 127 1.76 -2.02 -18.56
N GLU A 128 2.29 -1.19 -19.44
CA GLU A 128 2.95 0.07 -19.07
C GLU A 128 1.97 1.08 -18.46
N GLU A 129 0.77 1.21 -19.03
CA GLU A 129 -0.29 2.06 -18.48
C GLU A 129 -0.72 1.58 -17.09
N TYR A 130 -0.84 0.26 -16.94
CA TYR A 130 -1.14 -0.34 -15.65
C TYR A 130 -0.02 -0.11 -14.63
N LEU A 131 1.25 -0.21 -15.02
CA LEU A 131 2.38 0.11 -14.15
C LEU A 131 2.38 1.59 -13.74
N ALA A 132 2.06 2.50 -14.67
CA ALA A 132 1.99 3.93 -14.41
C ALA A 132 0.85 4.28 -13.45
N SER A 133 -0.34 3.72 -13.66
CA SER A 133 -1.48 3.88 -12.76
C SER A 133 -1.20 3.29 -11.37
N PHE A 134 -0.54 2.13 -11.30
CA PHE A 134 -0.10 1.54 -10.04
C PHE A 134 0.85 2.46 -9.27
N LYS A 135 1.89 3.02 -9.93
CA LYS A 135 2.81 4.00 -9.31
C LYS A 135 2.06 5.19 -8.70
N GLN A 136 1.08 5.74 -9.42
CA GLN A 136 0.28 6.86 -8.91
C GLN A 136 -0.58 6.46 -7.72
N LEU A 137 -1.18 5.26 -7.76
CA LEU A 137 -2.08 4.76 -6.74
C LEU A 137 -1.36 4.43 -5.42
N ILE A 138 -0.14 3.89 -5.47
CA ILE A 138 0.66 3.58 -4.27
C ILE A 138 1.33 4.81 -3.64
N LYS A 139 1.51 5.89 -4.40
CA LYS A 139 2.22 7.09 -3.94
C LYS A 139 1.64 7.64 -2.65
N LYS A 140 0.32 7.87 -2.62
CA LYS A 140 -0.37 8.46 -1.46
C LYS A 140 -0.37 7.54 -0.22
N PRO A 141 -0.71 6.24 -0.31
CA PRO A 141 -0.53 5.30 0.78
C PRO A 141 0.90 5.24 1.32
N ALA A 142 1.92 5.24 0.45
CA ALA A 142 3.31 5.22 0.88
C ALA A 142 3.65 6.45 1.73
N TYR A 143 3.25 7.67 1.30
CA TYR A 143 3.42 8.87 2.11
C TYR A 143 2.72 8.78 3.46
N ILE A 144 1.48 8.27 3.49
CA ILE A 144 0.70 8.15 4.73
C ILE A 144 1.36 7.16 5.70
N ILE A 145 1.83 6.01 5.21
CA ILE A 145 2.57 5.03 6.02
C ILE A 145 3.85 5.65 6.58
N THR A 146 4.64 6.33 5.74
CA THR A 146 5.89 6.99 6.20
C THR A 146 5.61 8.04 7.27
N CYS A 147 4.60 8.89 7.08
CA CYS A 147 4.18 9.86 8.10
C CYS A 147 3.69 9.16 9.38
N GLY A 148 2.95 8.05 9.26
CA GLY A 148 2.49 7.24 10.38
C GLY A 148 3.65 6.71 11.22
N ILE A 149 4.64 6.06 10.58
CA ILE A 149 5.84 5.53 11.25
C ILE A 149 6.63 6.65 11.93
N PHE A 150 6.73 7.82 11.29
CA PHE A 150 7.40 8.98 11.89
C PHE A 150 6.68 9.48 13.14
N LEU A 151 5.34 9.60 13.10
CA LEU A 151 4.53 9.98 14.25
C LEU A 151 4.61 8.93 15.38
N GLU A 152 4.56 7.64 15.05
CA GLU A 152 4.73 6.56 16.03
C GLU A 152 6.10 6.64 16.73
N SER A 153 7.16 6.95 15.99
CA SER A 153 8.51 7.12 16.54
C SER A 153 8.59 8.28 17.53
N ILE A 154 7.98 9.42 17.19
CA ILE A 154 7.86 10.58 18.11
C ILE A 154 7.03 10.21 19.34
N SER A 155 5.94 9.46 19.13
CA SER A 155 5.04 9.09 20.20
C SER A 155 5.69 8.11 21.18
N LEU A 156 6.52 7.18 20.69
CA LEU A 156 7.33 6.28 21.52
C LEU A 156 8.32 7.05 22.40
N PHE A 157 9.00 8.05 21.83
CA PHE A 157 9.88 8.94 22.59
C PHE A 157 9.12 9.71 23.68
N THR A 158 7.91 10.18 23.34
CA THR A 158 7.04 10.92 24.25
C THR A 158 6.48 10.03 25.36
N VAL A 159 6.03 8.82 25.03
CA VAL A 159 5.54 7.83 26.00
C VAL A 159 6.62 7.47 27.00
N ASN A 160 7.87 7.28 26.57
CA ASN A 160 8.98 6.98 27.49
C ASN A 160 9.23 8.14 28.48
N PHE A 161 9.10 9.39 28.01
CA PHE A 161 9.19 10.57 28.88
C PHE A 161 7.99 10.68 29.84
N VAL A 162 6.78 10.50 29.31
CA VAL A 162 5.51 10.63 30.06
C VAL A 162 5.33 9.53 31.08
N HIS A 163 5.78 8.30 30.80
CA HIS A 163 5.75 7.16 31.70
C HIS A 163 6.40 7.49 33.06
N THR A 164 7.45 8.32 33.04
CA THR A 164 8.19 8.75 34.23
C THR A 164 7.39 9.71 35.13
N TYR A 165 6.41 10.45 34.58
CA TYR A 165 5.78 11.58 35.30
C TYR A 165 4.24 11.52 35.37
N TYR A 166 3.54 10.92 34.39
CA TYR A 166 2.09 10.96 34.27
C TYR A 166 1.48 9.71 33.60
N LYS A 167 1.26 8.63 34.38
CA LYS A 167 0.64 7.37 33.91
C LYS A 167 -0.71 7.55 33.20
N THR A 168 -1.55 8.49 33.64
CA THR A 168 -2.86 8.72 32.99
C THR A 168 -2.72 9.28 31.58
N LEU A 169 -1.72 10.14 31.35
CA LEU A 169 -1.44 10.75 30.04
C LEU A 169 -0.89 9.71 29.05
N GLU A 170 -0.12 8.74 29.55
CA GLU A 170 0.39 7.60 28.78
C GLU A 170 -0.72 6.82 28.09
N TYR A 171 -1.82 6.53 28.81
CA TYR A 171 -2.96 5.80 28.24
C TYR A 171 -3.66 6.57 27.11
N TYR A 172 -3.81 7.89 27.26
CA TYR A 172 -4.40 8.72 26.21
C TYR A 172 -3.52 8.77 24.96
N ILE A 173 -2.20 8.90 25.14
CA ILE A 173 -1.25 8.89 24.02
C ILE A 173 -1.28 7.53 23.31
N GLY A 174 -1.19 6.43 24.06
CA GLY A 174 -1.30 5.07 23.51
C GLY A 174 -2.61 4.84 22.73
N PHE A 175 -3.74 5.31 23.27
CA PHE A 175 -5.03 5.24 22.58
C PHE A 175 -5.06 6.05 21.28
N THR A 176 -4.54 7.28 21.29
CA THR A 176 -4.50 8.11 20.08
C THR A 176 -3.63 7.50 18.98
N ASN A 177 -2.51 6.86 19.33
CA ASN A 177 -1.64 6.20 18.37
C ASN A 177 -2.32 4.99 17.73
N LEU A 178 -2.95 4.15 18.55
CA LEU A 178 -3.68 2.98 18.07
C LEU A 178 -4.84 3.36 17.13
N LEU A 179 -5.54 4.46 17.43
CA LEU A 179 -6.63 4.96 16.61
C LEU A 179 -6.13 5.50 15.27
N MET A 180 -5.02 6.26 15.27
CA MET A 180 -4.34 6.71 14.06
C MET A 180 -3.87 5.53 13.21
N GLU A 181 -3.34 4.49 13.82
CA GLU A 181 -2.87 3.28 13.15
C GLU A 181 -4.01 2.53 12.45
N ILE A 182 -5.12 2.29 13.14
CA ILE A 182 -6.32 1.68 12.55
C ILE A 182 -6.76 2.49 11.32
N ILE A 183 -6.79 3.82 11.41
CA ILE A 183 -7.14 4.69 10.27
C ILE A 183 -6.17 4.49 9.10
N ILE A 184 -4.86 4.44 9.37
CA ILE A 184 -3.82 4.22 8.34
C ILE A 184 -4.02 2.85 7.67
N ILE A 185 -4.18 1.78 8.46
CA ILE A 185 -4.39 0.42 7.94
C ILE A 185 -5.63 0.37 7.05
N LEU A 186 -6.74 0.93 7.50
CA LEU A 186 -7.99 0.94 6.72
C LEU A 186 -7.86 1.74 5.43
N TYR A 187 -7.13 2.86 5.47
CA TYR A 187 -6.84 3.65 4.29
C TYR A 187 -6.02 2.86 3.26
N VAL A 188 -4.96 2.20 3.72
CA VAL A 188 -4.10 1.37 2.87
C VAL A 188 -4.87 0.18 2.29
N LEU A 189 -5.68 -0.48 3.11
CA LEU A 189 -6.50 -1.62 2.70
C LEU A 189 -7.53 -1.22 1.65
N LYS A 190 -8.16 -0.04 1.81
CA LYS A 190 -9.03 0.54 0.78
C LYS A 190 -8.30 0.76 -0.53
N THR A 191 -7.07 1.25 -0.49
CA THR A 191 -6.26 1.46 -1.70
C THR A 191 -5.91 0.13 -2.38
N ILE A 192 -5.53 -0.89 -1.61
CA ILE A 192 -5.29 -2.25 -2.12
C ILE A 192 -6.55 -2.84 -2.75
N LEU A 193 -7.71 -2.70 -2.10
CA LEU A 193 -8.98 -3.19 -2.66
C LEU A 193 -9.37 -2.45 -3.94
N SER A 194 -9.16 -1.14 -4.01
CA SER A 194 -9.42 -0.36 -5.22
C SER A 194 -8.55 -0.78 -6.40
N PHE A 195 -7.36 -1.31 -6.12
CA PHE A 195 -6.47 -1.86 -7.13
C PHE A 195 -6.99 -3.18 -7.70
N PHE A 196 -7.46 -4.11 -6.85
CA PHE A 196 -8.05 -5.36 -7.32
C PHE A 196 -9.35 -5.16 -8.13
N ASP A 197 -10.12 -4.12 -7.81
CA ASP A 197 -11.34 -3.79 -8.56
C ASP A 197 -11.04 -3.18 -9.95
N ASN A 198 -9.90 -2.51 -10.14
CA ASN A 198 -9.49 -1.93 -11.43
C ASN A 198 -8.70 -2.92 -12.31
N THR A 199 -8.47 -4.15 -11.84
CA THR A 199 -7.78 -5.23 -12.59
C THR A 199 -8.70 -6.23 -13.28
N LYS A 200 -10.01 -6.06 -13.17
CA LYS A 200 -11.02 -6.85 -13.87
C LYS A 200 -11.54 -6.08 -15.07
#